data_AF-A0AA35X4P7-F1
#
_entry.id   AF-A0AA35X4P7-F1
#
_cell.length_a   1.000
_cell.length_b   1.000
_cell.length_c   1.000
_cell.angle_alpha   90.00
_cell.angle_beta   90.00
_cell.angle_gamma   90.00
#
_symmetry.space_group_name_H-M   'P 1'
#
loop_
_entity.id
_entity.type
_entity.pdbx_description
1 polymer ?
#
loop_
_entity_poly.entity_id
_entity_poly.type
_entity_poly.pdbx_seq_one_letter_code
_entity_poly.pdbx_strand_id
1 'polypeptide(L)'
;MAVSSSKSALSVGQRLWNSLSAWAVRNAGYQKYGLRREDLYMEEDPAVAEAIRRLPQEEQDLRLWRLKRALDLSMKKSILPKEQWTADEECASCRGTCGKIPHSED
;
A
#
# COMPACT_ATOMS: atom_id res chain seq x y z
N MET A 1 -23.85 -3.85 -22.87
CA MET A 1 -24.31 -2.55 -22.34
C MET A 1 -23.08 -1.83 -21.78
N ALA A 2 -22.68 -0.71 -22.37
CA ALA A 2 -21.51 0.05 -21.93
C ALA A 2 -21.88 0.93 -20.73
N VAL A 3 -21.28 0.69 -19.56
CA VAL A 3 -21.43 1.56 -18.39
C VAL A 3 -20.54 2.77 -18.61
N SER A 4 -21.15 3.89 -19.01
CA SER A 4 -20.52 5.20 -19.07
C SER A 4 -20.25 5.69 -17.65
N SER A 5 -18.98 5.68 -17.23
CA SER A 5 -18.55 6.17 -15.92
C SER A 5 -18.51 7.70 -15.94
N SER A 6 -19.58 8.34 -15.48
CA SER A 6 -19.67 9.80 -15.32
C SER A 6 -18.67 10.28 -14.25
N LYS A 7 -17.67 11.08 -14.65
CA LYS A 7 -16.75 11.78 -13.73
C LYS A 7 -17.51 12.93 -13.07
N SER A 8 -18.09 12.70 -11.89
CA SER A 8 -18.73 13.75 -11.10
C SER A 8 -17.69 14.73 -10.54
N ALA A 9 -17.99 16.03 -10.58
CA ALA A 9 -17.14 17.06 -10.00
C ALA A 9 -17.08 16.89 -8.47
N LEU A 10 -15.91 16.52 -7.96
CA LEU A 10 -15.68 16.32 -6.52
C LEU A 10 -15.94 17.62 -5.74
N SER A 11 -16.68 17.52 -4.63
CA SER A 11 -17.03 18.65 -3.75
C SER A 11 -15.78 19.32 -3.16
N VAL A 12 -15.89 20.59 -2.76
CA VAL A 12 -14.77 21.32 -2.11
C VAL A 12 -14.26 20.58 -0.87
N GLY A 13 -15.17 20.03 -0.06
CA GLY A 13 -14.82 19.18 1.08
C GLY A 13 -14.04 17.93 0.67
N GLN A 14 -14.47 17.25 -0.40
CA GLN A 14 -13.77 16.09 -0.95
C GLN A 14 -12.36 16.44 -1.43
N ARG A 15 -12.18 17.61 -2.06
CA ARG A 15 -10.88 18.09 -2.55
C ARG A 15 -9.90 18.38 -1.42
N LEU A 16 -10.40 18.98 -0.33
CA LEU A 16 -9.61 19.23 0.88
C LEU A 16 -9.23 17.91 1.55
N TRP A 17 -10.18 16.98 1.68
CA TRP A 17 -9.92 15.64 2.22
C TRP A 17 -8.86 14.87 1.42
N ASN A 18 -8.96 14.89 0.09
CA ASN A 18 -7.98 14.24 -0.78
C ASN A 18 -6.58 14.84 -0.63
N SER A 19 -6.48 16.16 -0.48
CA SER A 19 -5.21 16.86 -0.30
C SER A 19 -4.56 16.52 1.06
N LEU A 20 -5.37 16.49 2.13
CA LEU A 20 -4.91 16.07 3.46
C LEU A 20 -4.49 14.61 3.49
N SER A 21 -5.26 13.72 2.86
CA SER A 21 -4.94 12.30 2.76
C SER A 21 -3.62 12.07 2.02
N ALA A 22 -3.42 12.72 0.88
CA ALA A 22 -2.16 12.63 0.13
C ALA A 22 -0.96 13.20 0.90
N TRP A 23 -1.17 14.25 1.71
CA TRP A 23 -0.15 14.76 2.62
C TRP A 23 0.20 13.74 3.72
N ALA A 24 -0.80 13.14 4.37
CA ALA A 24 -0.60 12.16 5.42
C ALA A 24 0.16 10.92 4.92
N VAL A 25 -0.17 10.44 3.72
CA VAL A 25 0.52 9.31 3.07
C VAL A 25 1.99 9.62 2.81
N ARG A 26 2.31 10.81 2.29
CA ARG A 26 3.70 11.24 2.07
C ARG A 26 4.48 11.40 3.39
N ASN A 27 3.81 11.79 4.47
CA ASN A 27 4.44 11.95 5.77
C ASN A 27 4.70 10.62 6.50
N ALA A 28 3.95 9.55 6.21
CA ALA A 28 4.12 8.24 6.84
C ALA A 28 5.49 7.59 6.58
N GLY A 29 6.22 8.00 5.54
CA GLY A 29 7.64 7.71 5.38
C GLY A 29 8.01 6.29 4.94
N TYR A 30 7.05 5.36 4.84
CA TYR A 30 7.30 3.99 4.37
C TYR A 30 7.82 3.93 2.91
N GLN A 31 7.44 4.90 2.08
CA GLN A 31 7.95 5.05 0.70
C GLN A 31 9.47 5.25 0.67
N LYS A 32 10.06 5.85 1.71
CA LYS A 32 11.52 6.07 1.85
C LYS A 32 12.29 4.77 2.04
N TYR A 33 11.61 3.71 2.46
CA TYR A 33 12.13 2.35 2.59
C TYR A 33 11.77 1.47 1.38
N GLY A 34 11.08 2.03 0.38
CA GLY A 34 10.61 1.30 -0.79
C GLY A 34 9.58 0.22 -0.44
N LEU A 35 8.81 0.43 0.64
CA LEU A 35 7.69 -0.42 1.04
C LEU A 35 6.42 -0.01 0.29
N ARG A 36 5.48 -0.95 0.16
CA ARG A 36 4.11 -0.69 -0.31
C ARG A 36 3.15 -0.60 0.87
N ARG A 37 1.97 0.00 0.68
CA ARG A 37 0.95 0.11 1.75
C ARG A 37 0.56 -1.24 2.33
N GLU A 38 0.54 -2.28 1.50
CA GLU A 38 0.16 -3.65 1.88
C GLU A 38 1.16 -4.34 2.81
N ASP A 39 2.41 -3.89 2.79
CA ASP A 39 3.48 -4.40 3.62
C ASP A 39 3.37 -3.85 5.06
N LEU A 40 2.51 -2.85 5.32
CA LEU A 40 2.27 -2.27 6.65
C LEU A 40 1.14 -2.97 7.42
N TYR A 41 0.39 -3.89 6.80
CA TYR A 41 -0.65 -4.64 7.49
C TYR A 41 -0.03 -5.64 8.47
N MET A 42 -0.65 -5.77 9.65
CA MET A 42 -0.21 -6.72 10.68
C MET A 42 -0.47 -8.15 10.20
N GLU A 43 0.57 -8.98 10.19
CA GLU A 43 0.48 -10.37 9.72
C GLU A 43 -0.24 -11.30 10.71
N GLU A 44 -0.44 -10.84 11.96
CA GLU A 44 -1.17 -11.55 13.02
C GLU A 44 -2.68 -11.56 12.77
N ASP A 45 -3.20 -10.63 11.97
CA ASP A 45 -4.60 -10.61 11.60
C ASP A 45 -4.91 -11.82 10.70
N PRO A 46 -5.87 -12.69 11.08
CA PRO A 46 -6.19 -13.91 10.32
C PRO A 46 -6.59 -13.60 8.88
N ALA A 47 -7.22 -12.45 8.65
CA ALA A 47 -7.70 -12.02 7.36
C ALA A 47 -6.53 -11.63 6.43
N VAL A 48 -5.47 -11.04 6.99
CA VAL A 48 -4.22 -10.72 6.29
C VAL A 48 -3.40 -11.98 6.04
N ALA A 49 -3.31 -12.88 7.01
CA ALA A 49 -2.61 -14.15 6.86
C ALA A 49 -3.23 -15.00 5.74
N GLU A 50 -4.56 -15.07 5.65
CA GLU A 50 -5.24 -15.73 4.55
C GLU A 50 -4.99 -15.03 3.20
N ALA A 51 -4.99 -13.70 3.16
CA ALA A 51 -4.70 -12.95 1.94
C ALA A 51 -3.28 -13.24 1.41
N ILE A 52 -2.29 -13.33 2.29
CA ILE A 52 -0.91 -13.69 1.93
C ILE A 52 -0.86 -15.12 1.38
N ARG A 53 -1.57 -16.07 1.99
CA ARG A 53 -1.62 -17.47 1.52
C ARG A 53 -2.27 -17.64 0.15
N ARG A 54 -3.22 -16.76 -0.22
CA ARG A 54 -3.90 -16.78 -1.52
C ARG A 54 -3.05 -16.17 -2.65
N LEU A 55 -2.03 -15.38 -2.31
CA LEU A 55 -1.19 -14.66 -3.27
C LEU A 55 -0.26 -15.64 -4.02
N PRO A 56 0.04 -15.43 -5.32
CA PRO A 56 1.04 -16.24 -6.02
C PRO A 56 2.42 -16.14 -5.36
N GLN A 57 3.20 -17.23 -5.42
CA GLN A 57 4.49 -17.34 -4.75
C GLN A 57 5.46 -16.21 -5.13
N GLU A 58 5.49 -15.81 -6.41
CA GLU A 58 6.36 -14.73 -6.90
C GLU A 58 6.10 -13.40 -6.18
N GLU A 59 4.82 -13.04 -5.97
CA GLU A 59 4.47 -11.81 -5.27
C GLU A 59 4.79 -11.87 -3.76
N GLN A 60 4.68 -13.07 -3.16
CA GLN A 60 5.10 -13.29 -1.77
C GLN A 60 6.61 -13.08 -1.62
N ASP A 61 7.41 -13.63 -2.54
CA ASP A 61 8.87 -13.49 -2.52
C ASP A 61 9.30 -12.02 -2.72
N LEU A 62 8.61 -11.29 -3.61
CA LEU A 62 8.82 -9.85 -3.79
C LEU A 62 8.45 -9.04 -2.53
N ARG A 63 7.38 -9.41 -1.81
CA ARG A 63 7.03 -8.81 -0.52
C ARG A 63 8.13 -9.03 0.50
N LEU A 64 8.61 -10.27 0.63
CA LEU A 64 9.70 -10.62 1.55
C LEU A 64 11.00 -9.88 1.21
N TRP A 65 11.30 -9.70 -0.08
CA TRP A 65 12.45 -8.92 -0.51
C TRP A 65 12.36 -7.44 -0.08
N ARG A 66 11.19 -6.80 -0.24
CA ARG A 66 10.96 -5.42 0.22
C ARG A 66 11.12 -5.30 1.73
N LEU A 67 10.53 -6.22 2.49
CA LEU A 67 10.61 -6.24 3.96
C LEU A 67 12.05 -6.43 4.46
N LYS A 68 12.79 -7.39 3.89
CA LYS A 68 14.22 -7.62 4.23
C LYS A 68 15.07 -6.38 3.97
N ARG A 69 14.86 -5.72 2.82
CA ARG A 69 15.55 -4.48 2.47
C ARG A 69 15.22 -3.35 3.46
N ALA A 70 13.94 -3.18 3.80
CA ALA A 70 13.51 -2.15 4.75
C ALA A 70 14.08 -2.40 6.15
N LEU A 71 14.16 -3.66 6.58
CA LEU A 71 14.75 -4.04 7.85
C LEU A 71 16.24 -3.72 7.90
N ASP A 72 17.01 -4.07 6.86
CA ASP A 72 18.45 -3.73 6.75
C ASP A 72 18.69 -2.21 6.83
N LEU A 73 17.88 -1.43 6.11
CA LEU A 73 17.96 0.03 6.13
C LEU A 73 17.56 0.64 7.48
N SER A 74 16.55 0.07 8.15
CA SER A 74 16.12 0.48 9.48
C SER A 74 17.20 0.20 10.54
N MET A 75 17.91 -0.93 10.40
CA MET A 75 19.06 -1.26 11.24
C MET A 75 20.20 -0.26 11.04
N LYS A 76 20.50 0.10 9.78
CA LYS A 76 21.53 1.09 9.42
C LYS A 76 21.13 2.55 9.69
N LYS A 77 19.87 2.80 10.06
CA LYS A 77 19.29 4.16 10.20
C LYS A 77 19.51 5.02 8.95
N SER A 78 19.50 4.38 7.79
CA SER A 78 19.73 4.99 6.48
C SER A 78 18.47 4.93 5.62
N ILE A 79 18.34 5.85 4.67
CA ILE A 79 17.22 5.92 3.73
C ILE A 79 17.67 5.54 2.32
N LEU A 80 16.76 5.03 1.49
CA LEU A 80 17.07 4.85 0.07
C LEU A 80 17.28 6.21 -0.63
N PRO A 81 18.08 6.25 -1.71
CA PRO A 81 18.07 7.38 -2.63
C PRO A 81 16.66 7.62 -3.19
N LYS A 82 16.32 8.88 -3.46
CA LYS A 82 14.95 9.32 -3.77
C LYS A 82 14.38 8.65 -5.03
N GLU A 83 15.24 8.28 -5.97
CA GLU A 83 14.89 7.64 -7.23
C GLU A 83 14.35 6.21 -7.03
N GLN A 84 14.67 5.57 -5.90
CA GLN A 84 14.24 4.21 -5.58
C GLN A 84 13.04 4.17 -4.62
N TRP A 85 12.45 5.32 -4.31
CA TRP A 85 11.25 5.38 -3.48
C TRP A 85 10.05 4.86 -4.27
N THR A 86 9.14 4.16 -3.58
CA THR A 86 7.90 3.67 -4.20
C THR A 86 7.12 4.87 -4.74
N ALA A 87 6.81 4.87 -6.04
CA ALA A 87 6.02 5.93 -6.65
C ALA A 87 4.59 5.98 -6.08
N ASP A 88 4.02 7.18 -5.96
CA ASP A 88 2.68 7.39 -5.41
C ASP A 88 1.60 6.62 -6.18
N GLU A 89 1.77 6.45 -7.50
CA GLU A 89 0.85 5.73 -8.37
C GLU A 89 0.83 4.21 -8.17
N GLU A 90 1.96 3.58 -7.81
CA GLU A 90 1.99 2.14 -7.47
C GLU A 90 1.23 1.86 -6.16
N CYS A 91 1.19 2.83 -5.25
CA CYS A 91 0.42 2.74 -4.01
C CYS A 91 -1.11 2.75 -4.27
N ALA A 92 -1.55 3.29 -5.41
CA ALA A 92 -2.96 3.39 -5.79
C ALA A 92 -3.46 2.19 -6.62
N SER A 93 -2.58 1.49 -7.34
CA SER A 93 -2.96 0.40 -8.25
C SER A 93 -3.06 -0.97 -7.57
N CYS A 94 -2.39 -1.20 -6.44
CA CYS A 94 -2.45 -2.48 -5.71
C CYS A 94 -3.82 -2.75 -5.03
N ARG A 95 -4.86 -1.96 -5.31
CA ARG A 95 -6.27 -2.20 -4.89
C ARG A 95 -6.86 -3.56 -5.34
N GLY A 96 -6.11 -4.40 -6.05
CA GLY A 96 -6.61 -5.55 -6.80
C GLY A 96 -6.69 -6.89 -6.06
N THR A 97 -5.83 -7.18 -5.07
CA THR A 97 -5.74 -8.57 -4.54
C THR A 97 -6.09 -8.67 -3.05
N CYS A 98 -5.72 -7.68 -2.25
CA CYS A 98 -6.02 -7.63 -0.80
C CYS A 98 -7.43 -7.04 -0.50
N GLY A 99 -8.06 -6.33 -1.45
CA GLY A 99 -9.35 -5.63 -1.26
C GLY A 99 -10.59 -6.54 -1.15
N LYS A 100 -10.43 -7.86 -1.16
CA LYS A 100 -11.50 -8.85 -0.90
C LYS A 100 -11.18 -9.68 0.34
N ILE A 101 -10.65 -9.04 1.37
CA ILE A 101 -10.61 -9.64 2.70
C ILE A 101 -12.05 -9.57 3.26
N PRO A 102 -12.74 -10.71 3.46
CA PRO A 102 -13.94 -10.69 4.28
C PRO A 102 -13.50 -10.26 5.70
N HIS A 103 -14.06 -9.17 6.21
CA HIS A 103 -14.01 -8.91 7.64
C HIS A 103 -14.69 -10.10 8.31
N SER A 104 -13.94 -10.91 9.07
CA SER A 104 -14.56 -11.79 10.05
C SER A 104 -15.22 -10.89 11.07
N GLU A 105 -16.55 -10.84 11.04
CA GLU A 105 -17.36 -10.26 12.11
C GLU A 105 -17.13 -11.11 13.36
N ASP A 106 -16.36 -10.59 14.31
CA ASP A 106 -16.42 -10.92 15.74
C ASP A 106 -16.72 -9.62 16.51
#